data_AF-A0A5Q4GS16-F1
#
_entry.id   AF-A0A5Q4GS16-F1
#
_cell.length_a   1.000
_cell.length_b   1.000
_cell.length_c   1.000
_cell.angle_alpha   90.00
_cell.angle_beta   90.00
_cell.angle_gamma   90.00
#
_symmetry.space_group_name_H-M   'P 1'
#
loop_
_entity.id
_entity.type
_entity.pdbx_description
1 polymer ?
#
loop_
_entity_poly.entity_id
_entity_poly.type
_entity_poly.pdbx_seq_one_letter_code
_entity_poly.pdbx_strand_id
1 'polypeptide(L)'
;MVRKMAATVLALVMSFAVGTVDASVMLSVKLVKTEPRGCEHPPKLEFATHGDSWSLVDKAYHSGENDWEVYFEIETDVAEPPLAEAVFIVPGVRAARVIVGKTDVPFTQDGDRVQFQLVDDRSRGQLMQVVYRAPRGGHPIHFIHNWEMRRAGRYAEDPYPAVQLAAIKNYLLAAHEVFRVMGDMGPGEPKGFRGDLVLMDTEIAATRGHLDYPPHIHIMHYQFEDGPDGRREWVSRLVPHIYMDNEGRVARNSYAVISGRGESGELGPGDVCRFEDTFGNHVLDLIVADDGLLLRRADGEVWSLRPDPERGAAHAVYGYRGDQPVCRAEARDEPAQGIFSYQVHNFQDRETTEIFQGGYRYDPFTARVIRPE
;
A
#
# COMPACT_ATOMS: atom_id res chain seq x y z
N MET A 1 -38.30 -0.46 -25.45
CA MET A 1 -37.88 0.83 -24.85
C MET A 1 -37.29 0.51 -23.48
N VAL A 2 -36.00 0.16 -23.43
CA VAL A 2 -35.30 -0.21 -22.19
C VAL A 2 -34.33 0.93 -21.88
N ARG A 3 -34.61 1.67 -20.81
CA ARG A 3 -33.75 2.75 -20.31
C ARG A 3 -32.48 2.12 -19.71
N LYS A 4 -31.33 2.35 -20.36
CA LYS A 4 -30.01 2.13 -19.75
C LYS A 4 -29.84 3.19 -18.64
N MET A 5 -29.79 2.76 -17.39
CA MET A 5 -29.28 3.57 -16.29
C MET A 5 -27.76 3.62 -16.43
N ALA A 6 -27.23 4.81 -16.73
CA ALA A 6 -25.81 5.09 -16.60
C ALA A 6 -25.50 5.26 -15.11
N ALA A 7 -24.69 4.35 -14.57
CA ALA A 7 -24.09 4.52 -13.25
C ALA A 7 -22.91 5.50 -13.41
N THR A 8 -23.11 6.73 -12.97
CA THR A 8 -22.04 7.73 -12.87
C THR A 8 -21.14 7.34 -11.70
N VAL A 9 -20.01 6.68 -11.98
CA VAL A 9 -18.93 6.53 -11.00
C VAL A 9 -18.14 7.84 -11.01
N LEU A 10 -18.31 8.64 -9.96
CA LEU A 10 -17.56 9.87 -9.76
C LEU A 10 -16.15 9.49 -9.29
N ALA A 11 -15.18 9.47 -10.21
CA ALA A 11 -13.76 9.37 -9.87
C ALA A 11 -13.33 10.70 -9.23
N LEU A 12 -13.02 10.70 -7.94
CA LEU A 12 -12.48 11.85 -7.24
C LEU A 12 -10.97 11.93 -7.55
N VAL A 13 -10.62 12.66 -8.60
CA VAL A 13 -9.22 13.04 -8.87
C VAL A 13 -8.84 14.14 -7.88
N MET A 14 -8.07 13.81 -6.85
CA MET A 14 -7.45 14.83 -5.99
C MET A 14 -6.30 15.49 -6.74
N SER A 15 -6.51 16.74 -7.16
CA SER A 15 -5.45 17.63 -7.62
C SER A 15 -4.52 17.96 -6.45
N PHE A 16 -3.27 17.47 -6.50
CA PHE A 16 -2.21 18.01 -5.65
C PHE A 16 -1.71 19.32 -6.26
N ALA A 17 -2.13 20.45 -5.69
CA ALA A 17 -1.52 21.72 -5.99
C ALA A 17 -0.08 21.74 -5.46
N VAL A 18 0.89 21.98 -6.34
CA VAL A 18 2.29 22.25 -5.98
C VAL A 18 2.35 23.65 -5.39
N GLY A 19 2.09 23.75 -4.08
CA GLY A 19 2.48 24.88 -3.27
C GLY A 19 3.73 24.50 -2.48
N THR A 20 4.70 25.40 -2.39
CA THR A 20 5.78 25.32 -1.39
C THR A 20 5.16 25.49 -0.01
N VAL A 21 4.69 24.39 0.57
CA VAL A 21 4.28 24.32 1.97
C VAL A 21 5.56 24.10 2.75
N ASP A 22 5.94 25.04 3.62
CA ASP A 22 6.87 24.74 4.72
C ASP A 22 6.33 23.47 5.40
N ALA A 23 7.03 22.35 5.23
CA ALA A 23 6.45 21.05 5.49
C ALA A 23 6.11 20.93 6.98
N SER A 24 4.82 20.98 7.31
CA SER A 24 4.35 20.76 8.67
C SER A 24 4.83 19.39 9.15
N VAL A 25 5.38 19.35 10.37
CA VAL A 25 5.75 18.11 11.03
C VAL A 25 4.47 17.46 11.52
N MET A 26 4.26 16.19 11.18
CA MET A 26 3.06 15.44 11.57
C MET A 26 3.42 14.12 12.23
N LEU A 27 2.86 13.87 13.41
CA LEU A 27 3.02 12.62 14.16
C LEU A 27 1.69 11.87 14.22
N SER A 28 1.74 10.55 14.03
CA SER A 28 0.63 9.66 14.37
C SER A 28 0.76 9.24 15.83
N VAL A 29 -0.30 9.35 16.61
CA VAL A 29 -0.37 8.77 17.96
C VAL A 29 -1.51 7.76 18.04
N LYS A 30 -1.23 6.63 18.67
CA LYS A 30 -2.16 5.52 18.76
C LYS A 30 -2.11 4.84 20.12
N LEU A 31 -3.27 4.53 20.65
CA LEU A 31 -3.46 3.65 21.80
C LEU A 31 -4.02 2.32 21.31
N VAL A 32 -3.42 1.21 21.75
CA VAL A 32 -3.92 -0.15 21.53
C VAL A 32 -4.62 -0.62 22.80
N LYS A 33 -5.82 -1.16 22.66
CA LYS A 33 -6.66 -1.65 23.75
C LYS A 33 -6.30 -3.08 24.13
N THR A 34 -6.55 -3.47 25.37
CA THR A 34 -6.33 -4.85 25.83
C THR A 34 -7.36 -5.84 25.29
N GLU A 35 -8.53 -5.36 24.84
CA GLU A 35 -9.65 -6.17 24.37
C GLU A 35 -10.41 -5.42 23.25
N PRO A 36 -11.09 -6.13 22.32
CA PRO A 36 -11.82 -5.51 21.22
C PRO A 36 -13.13 -4.88 21.73
N ARG A 37 -13.15 -3.55 21.90
CA ARG A 37 -14.33 -2.78 22.30
C ARG A 37 -14.17 -1.30 21.98
N GLY A 38 -15.29 -0.60 21.82
CA GLY A 38 -15.32 0.86 21.79
C GLY A 38 -15.16 1.51 23.18
N CYS A 39 -14.74 2.77 23.20
CA CYS A 39 -14.81 3.65 24.34
C CYS A 39 -16.27 3.99 24.66
N GLU A 40 -16.59 4.19 25.94
CA GLU A 40 -17.95 4.53 26.38
C GLU A 40 -18.38 5.93 25.91
N HIS A 41 -17.40 6.80 25.69
CA HIS A 41 -17.54 8.13 25.10
C HIS A 41 -16.44 8.38 24.09
N PRO A 42 -16.63 9.33 23.14
CA PRO A 42 -15.60 9.65 22.15
C PRO A 42 -14.26 9.97 22.82
N PRO A 43 -13.18 9.29 22.42
CA PRO A 43 -11.87 9.51 23.01
C PRO A 43 -11.33 10.89 22.65
N LYS A 44 -10.39 11.38 23.45
CA LYS A 44 -9.71 12.67 23.23
C LYS A 44 -8.21 12.54 23.40
N LEU A 45 -7.49 13.47 22.81
CA LEU A 45 -6.07 13.70 23.08
C LEU A 45 -5.88 15.12 23.62
N GLU A 46 -5.19 15.22 24.75
CA GLU A 46 -4.80 16.47 25.40
C GLU A 46 -3.26 16.52 25.52
N PHE A 47 -2.71 17.72 25.74
CA PHE A 47 -1.28 17.92 25.99
C PHE A 47 -1.09 18.50 27.39
N ALA A 48 -0.30 17.83 28.22
CA ALA A 48 0.04 18.28 29.58
C ALA A 48 1.19 19.30 29.58
N THR A 49 2.12 19.17 28.62
CA THR A 49 3.22 20.12 28.41
C THR A 49 3.30 20.50 26.93
N HIS A 50 3.84 21.70 26.64
CA HIS A 50 4.05 22.17 25.26
C HIS A 50 2.83 22.07 24.33
N GLY A 51 1.60 22.15 24.88
CA GLY A 51 0.37 22.02 24.09
C GLY A 51 0.21 23.07 23.00
N ASP A 52 0.73 24.29 23.22
CA ASP A 52 0.71 25.35 22.21
C ASP A 52 1.60 25.06 20.99
N SER A 53 2.45 24.03 21.05
CA SER A 53 3.33 23.61 19.95
C SER A 53 2.71 22.56 19.04
N TRP A 54 1.56 21.99 19.39
CA TRP A 54 0.92 20.90 18.66
C TRP A 54 -0.57 21.13 18.51
N SER A 55 -1.10 20.85 17.32
CA SER A 55 -2.55 20.84 17.05
C SER A 55 -3.01 19.46 16.63
N LEU A 56 -4.26 19.14 16.95
CA LEU A 56 -4.93 17.98 16.34
C LEU A 56 -5.28 18.31 14.89
N VAL A 57 -5.07 17.34 14.00
CA VAL A 57 -5.48 17.49 12.60
C VAL A 57 -6.99 17.26 12.49
N ASP A 58 -7.75 18.34 12.36
CA ASP A 58 -9.22 18.30 12.20
C ASP A 58 -9.62 18.05 10.74
N LYS A 59 -9.32 16.84 10.26
CA LYS A 59 -9.67 16.36 8.92
C LYS A 59 -10.19 14.94 8.99
N ALA A 60 -11.06 14.57 8.05
CA ALA A 60 -11.57 13.20 7.97
C ALA A 60 -10.42 12.18 7.95
N TYR A 61 -10.61 11.07 8.67
CA TYR A 61 -9.67 9.95 8.76
C TYR A 61 -8.31 10.25 9.44
N HIS A 62 -8.13 11.44 10.00
CA HIS A 62 -6.93 11.79 10.77
C HIS A 62 -7.08 11.50 12.27
N SER A 63 -8.28 11.17 12.72
CA SER A 63 -8.52 10.61 14.04
C SER A 63 -9.65 9.61 13.97
N GLY A 64 -9.71 8.72 14.94
CA GLY A 64 -10.75 7.71 14.99
C GLY A 64 -10.54 6.64 16.03
N GLU A 65 -11.48 5.70 15.99
CA GLU A 65 -11.53 4.56 16.87
C GLU A 65 -12.03 3.35 16.07
N ASN A 66 -11.42 2.20 16.34
CA ASN A 66 -11.93 0.88 15.97
C ASN A 66 -11.91 -0.03 17.20
N ASP A 67 -12.29 -1.30 17.06
CA ASP A 67 -12.36 -2.23 18.20
C ASP A 67 -11.06 -2.34 19.00
N TRP A 68 -9.90 -2.15 18.36
CA TRP A 68 -8.59 -2.35 18.98
C TRP A 68 -7.80 -1.07 19.23
N GLU A 69 -8.10 0.00 18.50
CA GLU A 69 -7.24 1.18 18.44
C GLU A 69 -8.04 2.47 18.65
N VAL A 70 -7.43 3.43 19.32
CA VAL A 70 -7.78 4.85 19.26
C VAL A 70 -6.59 5.57 18.64
N TYR A 71 -6.82 6.47 17.69
CA TYR A 71 -5.72 7.18 17.03
C TYR A 71 -6.03 8.62 16.72
N PHE A 72 -4.98 9.44 16.67
CA PHE A 72 -5.00 10.83 16.26
C PHE A 72 -3.73 11.14 15.45
N GLU A 73 -3.86 12.03 14.49
CA GLU A 73 -2.74 12.73 13.86
C GLU A 73 -2.64 14.12 14.48
N ILE A 74 -1.42 14.51 14.81
CA ILE A 74 -1.09 15.83 15.34
C ILE A 74 -0.08 16.51 14.42
N GLU A 75 -0.15 17.83 14.29
CA GLU A 75 0.74 18.60 13.43
C GLU A 75 1.30 19.85 14.10
N THR A 76 2.37 20.38 13.51
CA THR A 76 3.02 21.62 13.90
C THR A 76 3.83 22.18 12.73
N ASP A 77 3.91 23.51 12.64
CA ASP A 77 4.72 24.21 11.63
C ASP A 77 6.18 24.42 12.11
N VAL A 78 6.50 23.98 13.33
CA VAL A 78 7.87 24.02 13.85
C VAL A 78 8.63 22.79 13.36
N ALA A 79 9.73 23.01 12.62
CA ALA A 79 10.52 21.92 12.02
C ALA A 79 11.13 20.94 13.05
N GLU A 80 11.52 21.48 14.21
CA GLU A 80 12.05 20.75 15.37
C GLU A 80 11.21 21.11 16.61
N PRO A 81 9.98 20.56 16.71
CA PRO A 81 9.07 20.93 17.77
C PRO A 81 9.51 20.30 19.12
N PRO A 82 9.28 20.98 20.25
CA PRO A 82 9.43 20.33 21.55
C PRO A 82 8.45 19.16 21.65
N LEU A 83 8.94 18.01 22.12
CA LEU A 83 8.12 16.82 22.30
C LEU A 83 7.27 16.98 23.56
N ALA A 84 5.95 17.07 23.38
CA ALA A 84 4.98 17.22 24.45
C ALA A 84 4.80 15.93 25.27
N GLU A 85 4.41 16.09 26.53
CA GLU A 85 3.71 15.05 27.27
C GLU A 85 2.23 15.09 26.86
N ALA A 86 1.72 13.98 26.36
CA ALA A 86 0.36 13.84 25.86
C ALA A 86 -0.47 12.95 26.79
N VAL A 87 -1.78 13.17 26.77
CA VAL A 87 -2.75 12.42 27.56
C VAL A 87 -3.91 11.99 26.67
N PHE A 88 -4.04 10.69 26.47
CA PHE A 88 -5.26 10.10 25.95
C PHE A 88 -6.34 10.09 27.04
N ILE A 89 -7.55 10.52 26.71
CA ILE A 89 -8.76 10.32 27.52
C ILE A 89 -9.60 9.27 26.81
N VAL A 90 -9.66 8.07 27.38
CA VAL A 90 -10.23 6.87 26.74
C VAL A 90 -11.21 6.15 27.68
N PRO A 91 -12.46 6.62 27.79
CA PRO A 91 -13.40 6.14 28.79
C PRO A 91 -13.74 4.66 28.69
N GLY A 92 -13.56 3.95 29.81
CA GLY A 92 -13.94 2.54 29.96
C GLY A 92 -13.00 1.54 29.27
N VAL A 93 -11.87 1.96 28.70
CA VAL A 93 -10.91 1.06 28.04
C VAL A 93 -9.56 1.05 28.74
N ARG A 94 -8.92 -0.12 28.73
CA ARG A 94 -7.56 -0.31 29.25
C ARG A 94 -6.57 -0.32 28.09
N ALA A 95 -5.51 0.49 28.22
CA ALA A 95 -4.41 0.51 27.26
C ALA A 95 -3.50 -0.70 27.45
N ALA A 96 -3.22 -1.41 26.37
CA ALA A 96 -2.15 -2.39 26.27
C ALA A 96 -0.84 -1.73 25.85
N ARG A 97 -0.91 -0.76 24.92
CA ARG A 97 0.24 -0.08 24.32
C ARG A 97 -0.12 1.35 23.97
N VAL A 98 0.89 2.22 23.98
CA VAL A 98 0.83 3.54 23.34
C VAL A 98 1.96 3.61 22.33
N ILE A 99 1.65 4.10 21.13
CA ILE A 99 2.54 4.10 19.97
C ILE A 99 2.55 5.51 19.39
N VAL A 100 3.74 6.06 19.16
CA VAL A 100 3.96 7.30 18.39
C VAL A 100 4.70 6.93 17.10
N GLY A 101 4.13 7.30 15.96
CA GLY A 101 4.51 6.76 14.66
C GLY A 101 4.38 5.24 14.65
N LYS A 102 5.50 4.54 14.72
CA LYS A 102 5.59 3.07 14.84
C LYS A 102 6.34 2.64 16.10
N THR A 103 6.66 3.56 17.00
CA THR A 103 7.45 3.32 18.22
C THR A 103 6.54 3.18 19.44
N ASP A 104 6.64 2.06 20.14
CA ASP A 104 6.08 1.91 21.48
C ASP A 104 6.72 2.89 22.45
N VAL A 105 5.89 3.57 23.21
CA VAL A 105 6.32 4.49 24.27
C VAL A 105 5.81 4.02 25.63
N PRO A 106 6.60 4.18 26.71
CA PRO A 106 6.10 3.97 28.06
C PRO A 106 4.92 4.89 28.36
N PHE A 107 3.96 4.39 29.13
CA PHE A 107 2.81 5.16 29.56
C PHE A 107 2.40 4.78 30.98
N THR A 108 1.65 5.67 31.63
CA THR A 108 0.88 5.38 32.84
C THR A 108 -0.60 5.51 32.53
N GLN A 109 -1.43 4.71 33.20
CA GLN A 109 -2.88 4.83 33.11
C GLN A 109 -3.47 4.99 34.51
N ASP A 110 -4.24 6.06 34.71
CA ASP A 110 -5.06 6.30 35.91
C ASP A 110 -6.52 6.51 35.48
N GLY A 111 -7.37 5.51 35.75
CA GLY A 111 -8.72 5.44 35.21
C GLY A 111 -8.72 5.57 33.69
N ASP A 112 -9.44 6.57 33.18
CA ASP A 112 -9.59 6.85 31.74
C ASP A 112 -8.42 7.68 31.16
N ARG A 113 -7.46 8.12 31.98
CA ARG A 113 -6.36 8.98 31.55
C ARG A 113 -5.11 8.13 31.30
N VAL A 114 -4.58 8.18 30.08
CA VAL A 114 -3.35 7.50 29.69
C VAL A 114 -2.30 8.53 29.29
N GLN A 115 -1.26 8.69 30.10
CA GLN A 115 -0.23 9.71 29.98
C GLN A 115 1.07 9.11 29.42
N PHE A 116 1.69 9.80 28.46
CA PHE A 116 2.88 9.34 27.77
C PHE A 116 3.68 10.50 27.16
N GLN A 117 4.96 10.25 26.87
CA GLN A 117 5.84 11.22 26.24
C GLN A 117 5.84 11.01 24.72
N LEU A 118 5.67 12.08 23.94
CA LEU A 118 5.89 12.04 22.49
C LEU A 118 7.36 11.74 22.18
N VAL A 119 7.60 11.03 21.07
CA VAL A 119 8.92 10.79 20.48
C VAL A 119 8.94 11.26 19.03
N ASP A 120 10.11 11.60 18.50
CA ASP A 120 10.28 12.05 17.11
C ASP A 120 10.26 10.86 16.13
N ASP A 121 9.16 10.10 16.12
CA ASP A 121 8.85 9.08 15.12
C ASP A 121 7.77 9.59 14.18
N ARG A 122 8.21 10.14 13.04
CA ARG A 122 7.35 10.73 12.00
C ARG A 122 6.74 9.71 11.04
N SER A 123 6.86 8.41 11.32
CA SER A 123 6.25 7.39 10.49
C SER A 123 4.72 7.42 10.59
N ARG A 124 4.04 7.00 9.52
CA ARG A 124 2.58 6.94 9.47
C ARG A 124 2.10 5.73 10.28
N GLY A 125 1.51 5.98 11.44
CA GLY A 125 1.14 4.94 12.42
C GLY A 125 -0.07 4.09 12.06
N GLN A 126 -0.86 4.52 11.07
CA GLN A 126 -1.99 3.75 10.51
C GLN A 126 -1.61 2.99 9.23
N LEU A 127 -0.50 3.34 8.57
CA LEU A 127 -0.04 2.65 7.36
C LEU A 127 0.72 1.36 7.72
N MET A 128 0.01 0.24 7.64
CA MET A 128 0.53 -1.10 7.96
C MET A 128 1.34 -1.71 6.81
N GLN A 129 2.30 -0.93 6.29
CA GLN A 129 3.14 -1.33 5.16
C GLN A 129 4.45 -1.99 5.62
N VAL A 130 4.81 -3.11 4.99
CA VAL A 130 6.14 -3.73 5.02
C VAL A 130 6.72 -3.71 3.60
N VAL A 131 7.97 -3.25 3.46
CA VAL A 131 8.71 -3.35 2.20
C VAL A 131 9.41 -4.70 2.16
N TYR A 132 8.83 -5.65 1.44
CA TYR A 132 9.44 -6.94 1.19
C TYR A 132 10.57 -6.80 0.16
N ARG A 133 11.72 -7.36 0.49
CA ARG A 133 12.88 -7.47 -0.41
C ARG A 133 13.25 -8.95 -0.47
N ALA A 134 13.05 -9.55 -1.64
CA ALA A 134 13.37 -10.96 -1.82
C ALA A 134 14.88 -11.19 -1.65
N PRO A 135 15.30 -12.19 -0.86
CA PRO A 135 16.72 -12.55 -0.71
C PRO A 135 17.42 -12.85 -2.04
N ARG A 136 16.65 -13.31 -3.04
CA ARG A 136 17.11 -13.67 -4.38
C ARG A 136 17.10 -12.51 -5.40
N GLY A 137 16.92 -11.27 -4.95
CA GLY A 137 16.86 -10.10 -5.81
C GLY A 137 15.50 -9.90 -6.49
N GLY A 138 15.41 -8.90 -7.36
CA GLY A 138 14.17 -8.43 -7.99
C GLY A 138 13.59 -7.18 -7.32
N HIS A 139 12.42 -6.72 -7.79
CA HIS A 139 11.80 -5.49 -7.31
C HIS A 139 11.32 -5.60 -5.86
N PRO A 140 11.50 -4.58 -5.01
CA PRO A 140 10.85 -4.53 -3.71
C PRO A 140 9.32 -4.49 -3.90
N ILE A 141 8.60 -5.14 -2.99
CA ILE A 141 7.14 -5.10 -2.93
C ILE A 141 6.72 -4.37 -1.67
N HIS A 142 5.89 -3.36 -1.81
CA HIS A 142 5.27 -2.64 -0.71
C HIS A 142 3.96 -3.33 -0.35
N PHE A 143 4.04 -4.31 0.54
CA PHE A 143 2.85 -5.01 1.04
C PHE A 143 2.17 -4.20 2.12
N ILE A 144 0.85 -4.00 1.99
CA ILE A 144 0.02 -3.37 3.01
C ILE A 144 -0.82 -4.45 3.69
N HIS A 145 -0.67 -4.58 5.00
CA HIS A 145 -1.32 -5.62 5.79
C HIS A 145 -2.70 -5.16 6.26
N ASN A 146 -3.68 -5.40 5.39
CA ASN A 146 -5.04 -4.92 5.54
C ASN A 146 -5.85 -5.78 6.53
N TRP A 147 -5.88 -5.37 7.80
CA TRP A 147 -6.79 -5.97 8.78
C TRP A 147 -8.18 -5.35 8.68
N GLU A 148 -9.21 -6.20 8.53
CA GLU A 148 -10.63 -5.80 8.47
C GLU A 148 -11.07 -4.76 9.52
N MET A 149 -10.52 -4.80 10.75
CA MET A 149 -10.90 -3.85 11.79
C MET A 149 -10.48 -2.40 11.51
N ARG A 150 -9.56 -2.17 10.55
CA ARG A 150 -9.11 -0.83 10.15
C ARG A 150 -9.85 -0.27 8.94
N ARG A 151 -10.89 -0.94 8.43
CA ARG A 151 -11.66 -0.44 7.28
C ARG A 151 -12.16 0.97 7.54
N ALA A 152 -11.87 1.87 6.61
CA ALA A 152 -12.28 3.27 6.66
C ALA A 152 -12.84 3.74 5.31
N GLY A 153 -13.48 4.91 5.32
CA GLY A 153 -14.18 5.45 4.15
C GLY A 153 -15.18 4.44 3.59
N ARG A 154 -15.18 4.25 2.26
CA ARG A 154 -16.10 3.31 1.61
C ARG A 154 -15.92 1.86 2.05
N TYR A 155 -14.73 1.43 2.48
CA TYR A 155 -14.53 0.08 3.00
C TYR A 155 -15.24 -0.18 4.34
N ALA A 156 -15.58 0.87 5.10
CA ALA A 156 -16.37 0.74 6.32
C ALA A 156 -17.85 0.44 6.01
N GLU A 157 -18.32 0.81 4.82
CA GLU A 157 -19.72 0.66 4.38
C GLU A 157 -19.94 -0.60 3.54
N ASP A 158 -18.97 -0.92 2.68
CA ASP A 158 -19.03 -2.08 1.78
C ASP A 158 -18.57 -3.38 2.47
N PRO A 159 -18.90 -4.57 1.92
CA PRO A 159 -18.33 -5.83 2.37
C PRO A 159 -16.80 -5.81 2.34
N TYR A 160 -16.15 -6.44 3.32
CA TYR A 160 -14.69 -6.54 3.35
C TYR A 160 -14.18 -7.30 2.12
N PRO A 161 -13.29 -6.70 1.29
CA PRO A 161 -12.86 -7.29 0.03
C PRO A 161 -11.77 -8.37 0.22
N ALA A 162 -12.05 -9.39 1.03
CA ALA A 162 -11.06 -10.42 1.38
C ALA A 162 -10.49 -11.16 0.16
N VAL A 163 -11.33 -11.43 -0.86
CA VAL A 163 -10.92 -12.11 -2.10
C VAL A 163 -9.94 -11.26 -2.89
N GLN A 164 -10.23 -9.97 -3.07
CA GLN A 164 -9.37 -9.05 -3.80
C GLN A 164 -8.06 -8.80 -3.05
N LEU A 165 -8.10 -8.62 -1.73
CA LEU A 165 -6.89 -8.43 -0.92
C LEU A 165 -5.95 -9.65 -1.00
N ALA A 166 -6.49 -10.87 -0.99
CA ALA A 166 -5.69 -12.07 -1.22
C ALA A 166 -5.11 -12.12 -2.65
N ALA A 167 -5.92 -11.79 -3.65
CA ALA A 167 -5.49 -11.75 -5.05
C ALA A 167 -4.36 -10.74 -5.29
N ILE A 168 -4.44 -9.55 -4.69
CA ILE A 168 -3.42 -8.50 -4.78
C ILE A 168 -2.03 -9.03 -4.42
N LYS A 169 -1.91 -9.73 -3.27
CA LYS A 169 -0.63 -10.29 -2.83
C LYS A 169 -0.05 -11.26 -3.86
N ASN A 170 -0.90 -12.12 -4.41
CA ASN A 170 -0.50 -13.12 -5.41
C ASN A 170 -0.06 -12.45 -6.72
N TYR A 171 -0.80 -11.46 -7.20
CA TYR A 171 -0.43 -10.68 -8.39
C TYR A 171 0.92 -9.97 -8.20
N LEU A 172 1.14 -9.32 -7.05
CA LEU A 172 2.39 -8.60 -6.79
C LEU A 172 3.59 -9.54 -6.69
N LEU A 173 3.45 -10.72 -6.08
CA LEU A 173 4.51 -11.73 -6.05
C LEU A 173 4.78 -12.32 -7.44
N ALA A 174 3.75 -12.62 -8.22
CA ALA A 174 3.90 -13.10 -9.59
C ALA A 174 4.57 -12.04 -10.47
N ALA A 175 4.17 -10.76 -10.35
CA ALA A 175 4.79 -9.64 -11.05
C ALA A 175 6.27 -9.50 -10.68
N HIS A 176 6.58 -9.53 -9.39
CA HIS A 176 7.96 -9.51 -8.90
C HIS A 176 8.81 -10.61 -9.54
N GLU A 177 8.29 -11.83 -9.58
CA GLU A 177 9.02 -12.96 -10.15
C GLU A 177 9.14 -12.90 -11.67
N VAL A 178 8.08 -12.50 -12.37
CA VAL A 178 8.11 -12.27 -13.81
C VAL A 178 9.15 -11.22 -14.16
N PHE A 179 9.21 -10.09 -13.45
CA PHE A 179 10.24 -9.08 -13.71
C PHE A 179 11.65 -9.57 -13.41
N ARG A 180 11.84 -10.37 -12.35
CA ARG A 180 13.13 -10.98 -12.02
C ARG A 180 13.61 -11.94 -13.11
N VAL A 181 12.72 -12.74 -13.70
CA VAL A 181 13.05 -13.70 -14.76
C VAL A 181 13.17 -13.02 -16.13
N MET A 182 12.37 -11.98 -16.39
CA MET A 182 12.42 -11.18 -17.62
C MET A 182 13.79 -10.52 -17.82
N GLY A 183 14.45 -10.13 -16.73
CA GLY A 183 15.73 -9.43 -16.74
C GLY A 183 15.64 -8.02 -17.32
N ASP A 184 16.64 -7.19 -17.00
CA ASP A 184 16.74 -5.79 -17.43
C ASP A 184 15.52 -4.94 -17.01
N MET A 185 14.90 -5.30 -15.90
CA MET A 185 13.79 -4.56 -15.29
C MET A 185 14.14 -4.15 -13.85
N GLY A 186 14.95 -4.98 -13.16
CA GLY A 186 15.26 -4.86 -11.75
C GLY A 186 16.02 -3.58 -11.38
N PRO A 187 15.95 -3.13 -10.11
CA PRO A 187 16.75 -2.01 -9.64
C PRO A 187 18.24 -2.31 -9.79
N GLY A 188 18.98 -1.42 -10.48
CA GLY A 188 20.42 -1.55 -10.69
C GLY A 188 20.86 -2.51 -11.82
N GLU A 189 19.93 -3.13 -12.54
CA GLU A 189 20.24 -3.89 -13.75
C GLU A 189 20.56 -2.94 -14.93
N PRO A 190 21.31 -3.38 -15.95
CA PRO A 190 21.47 -2.63 -17.20
C PRO A 190 20.12 -2.54 -17.92
N LYS A 191 19.50 -1.36 -17.92
CA LYS A 191 18.18 -1.14 -18.51
C LYS A 191 18.25 -0.24 -19.75
N GLY A 192 17.35 -0.49 -20.70
CA GLY A 192 17.13 0.38 -21.86
C GLY A 192 16.36 1.68 -21.55
N PHE A 193 16.00 1.90 -20.28
CA PHE A 193 15.21 3.04 -19.80
C PHE A 193 15.72 3.53 -18.45
N ARG A 194 15.35 4.75 -18.07
CA ARG A 194 15.63 5.35 -16.75
C ARG A 194 14.48 5.16 -15.78
N GLY A 195 14.82 4.93 -14.51
CA GLY A 195 13.86 4.76 -13.43
C GLY A 195 13.70 3.30 -13.00
N ASP A 196 12.79 3.08 -12.06
CA ASP A 196 12.52 1.79 -11.45
C ASP A 196 11.03 1.49 -11.45
N LEU A 197 10.70 0.19 -11.60
CA LEU A 197 9.36 -0.28 -11.31
C LEU A 197 9.16 -0.46 -9.80
N VAL A 198 8.01 -0.03 -9.30
CA VAL A 198 7.61 -0.17 -7.90
C VAL A 198 6.30 -0.94 -7.81
N LEU A 199 6.31 -2.01 -7.02
CA LEU A 199 5.17 -2.89 -6.80
C LEU A 199 4.53 -2.53 -5.46
N MET A 200 3.23 -2.25 -5.44
CA MET A 200 2.55 -1.80 -4.23
C MET A 200 1.10 -2.30 -4.15
N ASP A 201 0.73 -2.61 -2.92
CA ASP A 201 -0.60 -3.05 -2.49
C ASP A 201 -1.57 -1.87 -2.29
N THR A 202 -2.84 -2.16 -2.04
CA THR A 202 -3.89 -1.19 -1.71
C THR A 202 -4.01 -0.98 -0.20
N GLU A 203 -4.47 0.19 0.24
CA GLU A 203 -4.78 0.47 1.64
C GLU A 203 -6.29 0.54 1.91
N ILE A 204 -6.78 -0.15 2.96
CA ILE A 204 -8.19 -0.02 3.40
C ILE A 204 -8.41 0.98 4.54
N ALA A 205 -7.33 1.48 5.15
CA ALA A 205 -7.36 2.24 6.41
C ALA A 205 -7.53 3.76 6.24
N ALA A 206 -7.58 4.25 5.01
CA ALA A 206 -7.70 5.68 4.71
C ALA A 206 -6.65 6.55 5.43
N THR A 207 -5.40 6.08 5.56
CA THR A 207 -4.40 6.76 6.40
C THR A 207 -4.18 8.19 5.93
N ARG A 208 -4.41 9.16 6.83
CA ARG A 208 -4.33 10.60 6.54
C ARG A 208 -5.19 11.01 5.33
N GLY A 209 -6.34 10.36 5.16
CA GLY A 209 -7.29 10.64 4.09
C GLY A 209 -6.89 10.10 2.71
N HIS A 210 -5.90 9.22 2.62
CA HIS A 210 -5.55 8.53 1.37
C HIS A 210 -6.58 7.44 1.06
N LEU A 211 -7.45 7.67 0.07
CA LEU A 211 -8.58 6.78 -0.22
C LEU A 211 -8.29 5.84 -1.40
N ASP A 212 -7.64 4.71 -1.13
CA ASP A 212 -7.37 3.66 -2.13
C ASP A 212 -8.58 2.74 -2.35
N TYR A 213 -9.58 3.24 -3.07
CA TYR A 213 -10.82 2.50 -3.33
C TYR A 213 -11.20 2.55 -4.81
N PRO A 214 -11.72 1.46 -5.41
CA PRO A 214 -11.80 0.07 -4.90
C PRO A 214 -10.44 -0.63 -4.80
N PRO A 215 -10.36 -1.91 -4.37
CA PRO A 215 -9.09 -2.64 -4.30
C PRO A 215 -8.39 -2.73 -5.65
N HIS A 216 -7.08 -2.52 -5.65
CA HIS A 216 -6.25 -2.54 -6.86
C HIS A 216 -4.80 -2.90 -6.55
N ILE A 217 -4.03 -3.24 -7.59
CA ILE A 217 -2.56 -3.29 -7.52
C ILE A 217 -1.94 -2.09 -8.21
N HIS A 218 -0.72 -1.77 -7.78
CA HIS A 218 0.15 -0.83 -8.44
C HIS A 218 1.38 -1.53 -9.01
N ILE A 219 1.62 -1.32 -10.31
CA ILE A 219 2.91 -1.56 -10.97
C ILE A 219 3.31 -0.20 -11.51
N MET A 220 4.08 0.57 -10.75
CA MET A 220 4.38 1.97 -11.05
C MET A 220 5.72 2.11 -11.73
N HIS A 221 5.91 3.18 -12.50
CA HIS A 221 7.22 3.57 -13.00
C HIS A 221 7.65 4.92 -12.43
N TYR A 222 8.80 4.92 -11.77
CA TYR A 222 9.30 5.95 -10.89
C TYR A 222 10.72 6.36 -11.28
N GLN A 223 10.94 7.64 -11.55
CA GLN A 223 12.27 8.21 -11.84
C GLN A 223 12.52 9.42 -10.96
N PHE A 224 13.71 9.41 -10.33
CA PHE A 224 14.22 10.52 -9.54
C PHE A 224 15.40 11.18 -10.23
N GLU A 225 15.53 12.48 -10.04
CA GLU A 225 16.74 13.24 -10.35
C GLU A 225 17.10 14.14 -9.16
N ASP A 226 18.38 14.55 -9.08
CA ASP A 226 18.81 15.51 -8.06
C ASP A 226 18.40 16.92 -8.52
N GLY A 227 17.60 17.58 -7.68
CA GLY A 227 17.17 18.96 -7.87
C GLY A 227 18.29 19.97 -7.61
N PRO A 228 18.05 21.26 -7.91
CA PRO A 228 19.06 22.32 -7.78
C PRO A 228 19.58 22.53 -6.35
N ASP A 229 18.80 22.13 -5.34
CA ASP A 229 19.14 22.20 -3.92
C ASP A 229 19.73 20.88 -3.36
N GLY A 230 19.99 19.90 -4.24
CA GLY A 230 20.51 18.59 -3.88
C GLY A 230 19.46 17.62 -3.31
N ARG A 231 18.17 17.97 -3.35
CA ARG A 231 17.08 17.05 -2.96
C ARG A 231 16.68 16.17 -4.14
N ARG A 232 16.27 14.93 -3.86
CA ARG A 232 15.71 14.05 -4.90
C ARG A 232 14.29 14.50 -5.26
N GLU A 233 14.08 14.78 -6.54
CA GLU A 233 12.80 15.16 -7.10
C GLU A 233 12.26 14.07 -8.03
N TRP A 234 10.93 13.91 -8.01
CA TRP A 234 10.24 13.00 -8.94
C TRP A 234 10.15 13.65 -10.31
N VAL A 235 10.85 13.10 -11.31
CA VAL A 235 10.75 13.57 -12.70
C VAL A 235 9.82 12.68 -13.55
N SER A 236 9.64 11.42 -13.15
CA SER A 236 8.58 10.54 -13.68
C SER A 236 7.89 9.81 -12.53
N ARG A 237 6.55 9.88 -12.53
CA ARG A 237 5.69 9.25 -11.53
C ARG A 237 4.40 8.78 -12.21
N LEU A 238 4.48 7.58 -12.77
CA LEU A 238 3.43 6.92 -13.53
C LEU A 238 2.74 5.88 -12.65
N VAL A 239 1.46 6.08 -12.34
CA VAL A 239 0.73 5.33 -11.30
C VAL A 239 -0.53 4.67 -11.88
N PRO A 240 -0.44 3.45 -12.39
CA PRO A 240 -1.60 2.62 -12.65
C PRO A 240 -2.29 2.21 -11.36
N HIS A 241 -3.62 2.21 -11.40
CA HIS A 241 -4.50 1.62 -10.40
C HIS A 241 -5.23 0.48 -11.09
N ILE A 242 -4.65 -0.71 -11.03
CA ILE A 242 -5.16 -1.89 -11.74
C ILE A 242 -6.22 -2.54 -10.84
N TYR A 243 -7.48 -2.19 -11.07
CA TYR A 243 -8.61 -2.57 -10.24
C TYR A 243 -9.05 -4.01 -10.46
N MET A 244 -9.58 -4.59 -9.39
CA MET A 244 -10.12 -5.95 -9.38
C MET A 244 -11.66 -5.99 -9.43
N ASP A 245 -12.19 -7.08 -9.96
CA ASP A 245 -13.59 -7.46 -9.77
C ASP A 245 -13.83 -8.17 -8.41
N ASN A 246 -15.01 -8.73 -8.20
CA ASN A 246 -15.37 -9.40 -6.95
C ASN A 246 -14.71 -10.78 -6.78
N GLU A 247 -14.26 -11.36 -7.88
CA GLU A 247 -13.55 -12.63 -7.96
C GLU A 247 -12.03 -12.44 -7.86
N GLY A 248 -11.55 -11.19 -7.71
CA GLY A 248 -10.15 -10.84 -7.61
C GLY A 248 -9.41 -10.83 -8.95
N ARG A 249 -10.10 -10.81 -10.08
CA ARG A 249 -9.50 -10.71 -11.41
C ARG A 249 -9.27 -9.25 -11.77
N VAL A 250 -8.20 -8.99 -12.50
CA VAL A 250 -7.93 -7.66 -13.06
C VAL A 250 -9.04 -7.28 -14.06
N ALA A 251 -9.67 -6.13 -13.86
CA ALA A 251 -10.86 -5.73 -14.62
C ALA A 251 -10.66 -4.44 -15.44
N ARG A 252 -9.90 -3.48 -14.92
CA ARG A 252 -9.61 -2.19 -15.58
C ARG A 252 -8.41 -1.52 -14.94
N ASN A 253 -7.95 -0.42 -15.53
CA ASN A 253 -6.87 0.40 -15.00
C ASN A 253 -7.26 1.88 -15.02
N SER A 254 -7.12 2.58 -13.89
CA SER A 254 -7.05 4.06 -13.89
C SER A 254 -5.59 4.47 -13.84
N TYR A 255 -5.09 4.99 -14.96
CA TYR A 255 -3.72 5.43 -15.08
C TYR A 255 -3.57 6.91 -14.69
N ALA A 256 -2.76 7.19 -13.68
CA ALA A 256 -2.44 8.55 -13.27
C ALA A 256 -0.99 8.90 -13.63
N VAL A 257 -0.81 9.90 -14.48
CA VAL A 257 0.48 10.54 -14.74
C VAL A 257 0.59 11.75 -13.82
N ILE A 258 1.36 11.59 -12.73
CA ILE A 258 1.59 12.69 -11.77
C ILE A 258 2.75 13.58 -12.23
N SER A 259 3.77 12.97 -12.83
CA SER A 259 4.88 13.64 -13.51
C SER A 259 5.43 12.72 -14.61
N GLY A 260 6.05 13.29 -15.63
CA GLY A 260 6.64 12.55 -16.75
C GLY A 260 5.79 12.62 -18.02
N ARG A 261 5.99 11.64 -18.91
CA ARG A 261 5.29 11.56 -20.20
C ARG A 261 4.01 10.75 -20.09
N GLY A 262 3.05 11.06 -20.96
CA GLY A 262 1.76 10.38 -21.07
C GLY A 262 0.59 11.23 -20.58
N GLU A 263 -0.61 10.66 -20.66
CA GLU A 263 -1.85 11.29 -20.20
C GLU A 263 -2.55 10.36 -19.20
N SER A 264 -3.10 10.95 -18.14
CA SER A 264 -3.95 10.22 -17.21
C SER A 264 -5.25 9.81 -17.88
N GLY A 265 -5.80 8.65 -17.54
CA GLY A 265 -7.05 8.19 -18.11
C GLY A 265 -7.53 6.86 -17.55
N GLU A 266 -8.80 6.56 -17.84
CA GLU A 266 -9.40 5.25 -17.58
C GLU A 266 -9.17 4.34 -18.79
N LEU A 267 -8.67 3.14 -18.53
CA LEU A 267 -8.27 2.15 -19.53
C LEU A 267 -8.99 0.84 -19.23
N GLY A 268 -9.78 0.37 -20.19
CA GLY A 268 -10.51 -0.89 -20.11
C GLY A 268 -9.71 -2.08 -20.65
N PRO A 269 -10.35 -3.26 -20.73
CA PRO A 269 -9.75 -4.42 -21.38
C PRO A 269 -9.30 -4.11 -22.82
N GLY A 270 -8.06 -4.48 -23.15
CA GLY A 270 -7.43 -4.27 -24.45
C GLY A 270 -6.73 -2.91 -24.62
N ASP A 271 -7.02 -1.93 -23.77
CA ASP A 271 -6.37 -0.62 -23.84
C ASP A 271 -4.91 -0.70 -23.37
N VAL A 272 -4.03 0.03 -24.06
CA VAL A 272 -2.59 0.01 -23.78
C VAL A 272 -2.22 1.14 -22.81
N CYS A 273 -1.83 0.77 -21.59
CA CYS A 273 -1.15 1.67 -20.67
C CYS A 273 0.36 1.58 -20.91
N ARG A 274 0.90 2.49 -21.72
CA ARG A 274 2.33 2.53 -22.05
C ARG A 274 3.11 3.32 -21.01
N PHE A 275 4.18 2.73 -20.51
CA PHE A 275 5.18 3.43 -19.72
C PHE A 275 6.32 3.91 -20.59
N GLU A 276 6.62 5.21 -20.48
CA GLU A 276 7.80 5.83 -21.06
C GLU A 276 8.59 6.54 -19.95
N ASP A 277 9.91 6.43 -19.99
CA ASP A 277 10.77 7.25 -19.13
C ASP A 277 10.77 8.73 -19.58
N THR A 278 11.47 9.61 -18.86
CA THR A 278 11.48 11.04 -19.24
C THR A 278 12.09 11.31 -20.61
N PHE A 279 12.90 10.39 -21.14
CA PHE A 279 13.54 10.49 -22.45
C PHE A 279 12.68 9.91 -23.58
N GLY A 280 11.55 9.28 -23.25
CA GLY A 280 10.68 8.62 -24.23
C GLY A 280 11.11 7.18 -24.55
N ASN A 281 12.01 6.59 -23.77
CA ASN A 281 12.31 5.17 -23.92
C ASN A 281 11.14 4.35 -23.38
N HIS A 282 10.76 3.33 -24.13
CA HIS A 282 9.68 2.42 -23.75
C HIS A 282 10.15 1.52 -22.60
N VAL A 283 9.45 1.62 -21.47
CA VAL A 283 9.67 0.81 -20.28
C VAL A 283 8.90 -0.51 -20.38
N LEU A 284 7.57 -0.42 -20.45
CA LEU A 284 6.66 -1.56 -20.45
C LEU A 284 5.25 -1.11 -20.89
N ASP A 285 4.53 -1.94 -21.63
CA ASP A 285 3.10 -1.81 -21.85
C ASP A 285 2.34 -2.69 -20.83
N LEU A 286 1.37 -2.12 -20.12
CA LEU A 286 0.42 -2.82 -19.26
C LEU A 286 -0.94 -2.87 -19.96
N ILE A 287 -1.50 -4.07 -20.13
CA ILE A 287 -2.77 -4.26 -20.86
C ILE A 287 -3.64 -5.21 -20.07
N VAL A 288 -4.83 -4.75 -19.69
CA VAL A 288 -5.84 -5.64 -19.09
C VAL A 288 -6.40 -6.55 -20.17
N ALA A 289 -6.40 -7.86 -19.94
CA ALA A 289 -6.94 -8.89 -20.82
C ALA A 289 -7.97 -9.74 -20.08
N ASP A 290 -8.76 -10.53 -20.82
CA ASP A 290 -9.82 -11.37 -20.26
C ASP A 290 -9.29 -12.40 -19.23
N ASP A 291 -8.05 -12.85 -19.41
CA ASP A 291 -7.40 -13.86 -18.58
C ASP A 291 -6.37 -13.29 -17.59
N GLY A 292 -6.24 -11.95 -17.50
CA GLY A 292 -5.34 -11.31 -16.54
C GLY A 292 -4.70 -10.02 -17.03
N LEU A 293 -3.42 -9.83 -16.69
CA LEU A 293 -2.66 -8.62 -17.04
C LEU A 293 -1.50 -9.01 -17.96
N LEU A 294 -1.45 -8.42 -19.16
CA LEU A 294 -0.33 -8.57 -20.06
C LEU A 294 0.73 -7.50 -19.77
N LEU A 295 1.99 -7.92 -19.85
CA LEU A 295 3.19 -7.11 -19.69
C LEU A 295 3.99 -7.23 -20.98
N ARG A 296 3.95 -6.22 -21.85
CA ARG A 296 4.57 -6.29 -23.18
C ARG A 296 5.80 -5.38 -23.25
N ARG A 297 6.93 -5.94 -23.68
CA ARG A 297 8.21 -5.25 -23.87
C ARG A 297 8.24 -4.46 -25.17
N ALA A 298 9.23 -3.60 -25.30
CA ALA A 298 9.46 -2.79 -26.50
C ALA A 298 9.80 -3.61 -27.76
N ASP A 299 10.42 -4.78 -27.60
CA ASP A 299 10.73 -5.71 -28.69
C ASP A 299 9.52 -6.58 -29.12
N GLY A 300 8.38 -6.40 -28.45
CA GLY A 300 7.14 -7.14 -28.72
C GLY A 300 7.01 -8.43 -27.92
N GLU A 301 7.98 -8.81 -27.08
CA GLU A 301 7.84 -9.94 -26.19
C GLU A 301 6.69 -9.71 -25.18
N VAL A 302 5.85 -10.72 -25.01
CA VAL A 302 4.66 -10.65 -24.14
C VAL A 302 4.82 -11.61 -22.97
N TRP A 303 4.64 -11.06 -21.78
CA TRP A 303 4.48 -11.79 -20.53
C TRP A 303 3.07 -11.56 -20.00
N SER A 304 2.64 -12.37 -19.05
CA SER A 304 1.33 -12.15 -18.42
C SER A 304 1.25 -12.68 -17.00
N LEU A 305 0.33 -12.09 -16.24
CA LEU A 305 -0.07 -12.50 -14.90
C LEU A 305 -1.51 -12.99 -14.98
N ARG A 306 -1.73 -14.28 -14.79
CA ARG A 306 -3.06 -14.91 -14.95
C ARG A 306 -3.47 -15.61 -13.66
N PRO A 307 -4.75 -15.50 -13.22
CA PRO A 307 -5.26 -16.24 -12.08
C PRO A 307 -5.01 -17.75 -12.19
N ASP A 308 -4.94 -18.44 -11.05
CA ASP A 308 -5.08 -19.90 -11.01
C ASP A 308 -6.40 -20.31 -11.71
N PRO A 309 -6.36 -21.17 -12.74
CA PRO A 309 -7.53 -21.45 -13.57
C PRO A 309 -8.63 -22.24 -12.84
N GLU A 310 -8.28 -22.96 -11.76
CA GLU A 310 -9.23 -23.76 -11.00
C GLU A 310 -9.76 -23.01 -9.79
N ARG A 311 -8.88 -22.27 -9.10
CA ARG A 311 -9.17 -21.67 -7.78
C ARG A 311 -9.19 -20.15 -7.76
N GLY A 312 -8.82 -19.49 -8.86
CA GLY A 312 -8.82 -18.03 -9.00
C GLY A 312 -7.64 -17.33 -8.33
N ALA A 313 -7.58 -16.02 -8.52
CA ALA A 313 -6.42 -15.18 -8.17
C ALA A 313 -6.18 -15.09 -6.66
N ALA A 314 -7.24 -15.21 -5.85
CA ALA A 314 -7.12 -15.24 -4.39
C ALA A 314 -6.35 -16.47 -3.88
N HIS A 315 -6.30 -17.56 -4.65
CA HIS A 315 -5.49 -18.71 -4.31
C HIS A 315 -4.06 -18.59 -4.83
N ALA A 316 -3.89 -18.33 -6.12
CA ALA A 316 -2.59 -18.15 -6.72
C ALA A 316 -2.68 -17.36 -8.04
N VAL A 317 -1.55 -16.78 -8.44
CA VAL A 317 -1.39 -16.15 -9.76
C VAL A 317 -0.16 -16.75 -10.42
N TYR A 318 -0.30 -17.08 -11.70
CA TYR A 318 0.77 -17.59 -12.54
C TYR A 318 1.38 -16.47 -13.38
N GLY A 319 2.71 -16.49 -13.50
CA GLY A 319 3.45 -15.72 -14.48
C GLY A 319 3.69 -16.57 -15.74
N TYR A 320 3.56 -15.97 -16.92
CA TYR A 320 3.85 -16.62 -18.20
C TYR A 320 4.76 -15.77 -19.08
N ARG A 321 5.56 -16.46 -19.90
CA ARG A 321 6.23 -15.92 -21.09
C ARG A 321 5.52 -16.49 -22.32
N GLY A 322 4.77 -15.66 -23.04
CA GLY A 322 3.75 -16.16 -23.97
C GLY A 322 2.77 -17.08 -23.24
N ASP A 323 2.73 -18.36 -23.63
CA ASP A 323 1.92 -19.40 -22.97
C ASP A 323 2.73 -20.41 -22.15
N GLN A 324 4.03 -20.15 -21.98
CA GLN A 324 4.88 -20.98 -21.12
C GLN A 324 4.82 -20.44 -19.69
N PRO A 325 4.36 -21.23 -18.71
CA PRO A 325 4.38 -20.80 -17.31
C PRO A 325 5.84 -20.68 -16.86
N VAL A 326 6.13 -19.58 -16.16
CA VAL A 326 7.46 -19.32 -15.59
C VAL A 326 7.44 -19.34 -14.07
N CYS A 327 6.31 -18.97 -13.47
CA CYS A 327 6.14 -19.07 -12.03
C CYS A 327 4.67 -19.24 -11.62
N ARG A 328 4.46 -19.68 -10.37
CA ARG A 328 3.18 -19.65 -9.66
C ARG A 328 3.43 -19.08 -8.28
N ALA A 329 2.76 -17.98 -7.95
CA ALA A 329 2.87 -17.32 -6.66
C ALA A 329 1.60 -17.51 -5.84
N GLU A 330 1.79 -17.84 -4.57
CA GLU A 330 0.76 -17.97 -3.55
C GLU A 330 1.22 -17.26 -2.28
N ALA A 331 0.35 -16.44 -1.69
CA ALA A 331 0.58 -15.68 -0.48
C ALA A 331 -0.57 -15.91 0.49
N ARG A 332 -0.24 -15.83 1.77
CA ARG A 332 -1.20 -15.83 2.88
C ARG A 332 -0.80 -14.74 3.85
N ASP A 333 -1.73 -13.85 4.14
CA ASP A 333 -1.58 -12.76 5.09
C ASP A 333 -2.61 -12.93 6.21
N GLU A 334 -2.13 -12.99 7.45
CA GLU A 334 -2.94 -13.08 8.66
C GLU A 334 -2.69 -11.84 9.52
N PRO A 335 -3.31 -10.70 9.17
CA PRO A 335 -2.95 -9.42 9.76
C PRO A 335 -3.32 -9.27 11.23
N ALA A 336 -4.29 -10.04 11.72
CA ALA A 336 -4.59 -10.09 13.15
C ALA A 336 -3.47 -10.77 13.98
N GLN A 337 -2.73 -11.71 13.37
CA GLN A 337 -1.64 -12.45 14.03
C GLN A 337 -0.26 -11.87 13.68
N GLY A 338 -0.19 -10.97 12.69
CA GLY A 338 1.04 -10.42 12.19
C GLY A 338 1.90 -11.47 11.49
N ILE A 339 1.30 -12.32 10.65
CA ILE A 339 2.00 -13.39 9.92
C ILE A 339 1.77 -13.19 8.43
N PHE A 340 2.84 -13.11 7.66
CA PHE A 340 2.81 -13.16 6.20
C PHE A 340 3.67 -14.32 5.73
N SER A 341 3.14 -15.14 4.83
CA SER A 341 3.85 -16.27 4.23
C SER A 341 3.57 -16.34 2.74
N TYR A 342 4.49 -16.90 1.98
CA TYR A 342 4.32 -17.10 0.56
C TYR A 342 5.10 -18.30 0.05
N GLN A 343 4.69 -18.77 -1.12
CA GLN A 343 5.38 -19.77 -1.90
C GLN A 343 5.40 -19.33 -3.36
N VAL A 344 6.56 -19.44 -4.01
CA VAL A 344 6.73 -19.23 -5.44
C VAL A 344 7.34 -20.49 -6.05
N HIS A 345 6.60 -21.15 -6.94
CA HIS A 345 7.12 -22.24 -7.76
C HIS A 345 7.65 -21.63 -9.05
N ASN A 346 8.89 -21.95 -9.42
CA ASN A 346 9.45 -21.56 -10.71
C ASN A 346 9.40 -22.75 -11.65
N PHE A 347 9.12 -22.48 -12.91
CA PHE A 347 8.98 -23.51 -13.93
C PHE A 347 10.01 -23.32 -15.05
N GLN A 348 10.47 -24.44 -15.58
CA GLN A 348 11.15 -24.53 -16.87
C GLN A 348 10.53 -25.70 -17.62
N ASP A 349 10.12 -25.49 -18.88
CA ASP A 349 9.47 -26.52 -19.70
C ASP A 349 8.28 -27.23 -19.01
N ARG A 350 7.54 -26.46 -18.19
CA ARG A 350 6.39 -26.91 -17.36
C ARG A 350 6.73 -27.83 -16.18
N GLU A 351 8.01 -28.11 -15.95
CA GLU A 351 8.47 -28.79 -14.75
C GLU A 351 8.83 -27.78 -13.67
N THR A 352 8.50 -28.09 -12.42
CA THR A 352 8.94 -27.25 -11.29
C THR A 352 10.43 -27.43 -11.09
N THR A 353 11.19 -26.37 -11.29
CA THR A 353 12.65 -26.38 -11.10
C THR A 353 13.04 -25.95 -9.70
N GLU A 354 12.25 -25.08 -9.10
CA GLU A 354 12.52 -24.52 -7.77
C GLU A 354 11.21 -24.18 -7.07
N ILE A 355 11.17 -24.41 -5.75
CA ILE A 355 10.12 -23.92 -4.87
C ILE A 355 10.77 -23.02 -3.84
N PHE A 356 10.46 -21.75 -3.89
CA PHE A 356 10.89 -20.78 -2.91
C PHE A 356 9.76 -20.52 -1.92
N GLN A 357 10.03 -20.71 -0.63
CA GLN A 357 9.11 -20.42 0.46
C GLN A 357 9.73 -19.38 1.36
N GLY A 358 8.90 -18.51 1.91
CA GLY A 358 9.34 -17.58 2.92
C GLY A 358 8.17 -16.87 3.57
N GLY A 359 8.51 -15.97 4.46
CA GLY A 359 7.54 -15.21 5.21
C GLY A 359 8.20 -14.31 6.20
N TYR A 360 7.38 -13.66 6.99
CA TYR A 360 7.84 -12.91 8.15
C TYR A 360 6.71 -12.77 9.15
N ARG A 361 7.12 -12.70 10.42
CA ARG A 361 6.27 -12.19 11.49
C ARG A 361 6.50 -10.70 11.63
N TYR A 362 5.42 -9.96 11.79
CA TYR A 362 5.43 -8.53 12.05
C TYR A 362 4.49 -8.21 13.20
N ASP A 363 4.69 -7.04 13.79
CA ASP A 363 3.78 -6.51 14.78
C ASP A 363 2.54 -5.94 14.07
N PRO A 364 1.33 -6.47 14.33
CA PRO A 364 0.12 -6.10 13.61
C PRO A 364 -0.34 -4.65 13.88
N PHE A 365 0.25 -3.96 14.85
CA PHE A 365 -0.06 -2.57 15.20
C PHE A 365 0.97 -1.56 14.70
N THR A 366 2.15 -2.00 14.25
CA THR A 366 3.21 -1.10 13.75
C THR A 366 3.73 -1.49 12.37
N ALA A 367 3.41 -2.70 11.89
CA ALA A 367 4.04 -3.32 10.72
C ALA A 367 5.57 -3.37 10.81
N ARG A 368 6.14 -3.40 12.03
CA ARG A 368 7.56 -3.69 12.23
C ARG A 368 7.79 -5.20 12.14
N VAL A 369 8.72 -5.62 11.29
CA VAL A 369 9.11 -7.04 11.19
C VAL A 369 9.81 -7.46 12.48
N ILE A 370 9.32 -8.52 13.11
CA ILE A 370 9.85 -9.07 14.37
C ILE A 370 10.89 -10.15 14.04
N ARG A 371 10.59 -11.05 13.10
CA ARG A 371 11.51 -12.08 12.59
C ARG A 371 11.16 -12.46 11.15
N PRO A 372 12.15 -12.64 10.26
CA PRO A 372 11.93 -13.39 9.02
C PRO A 372 11.65 -14.87 9.36
N GLU A 373 10.77 -15.51 8.60
CA GLU A 373 10.49 -16.95 8.71
C GLU A 373 11.33 -17.78 7.73
#